data_AF-A0A9D4YJU2-F1
#
_entry.id   AF-A0A9D4YJU2-F1
#
_cell.length_a   1.000
_cell.length_b   1.000
_cell.length_c   1.000
_cell.angle_alpha   90.00
_cell.angle_beta   90.00
_cell.angle_gamma   90.00
#
_symmetry.space_group_name_H-M   'P 1'
#
loop_
_entity.id
_entity.type
_entity.pdbx_description
1 polymer ?
#
loop_
_entity_poly.entity_id
_entity_poly.type
_entity_poly.pdbx_seq_one_letter_code
_entity_poly.pdbx_strand_id
1 'polypeptide(L)'
;MLTAVSSSKFNRWMGPTIRMSLPSFSGGTEFNPNLLKYSCQIECRVQPVKPLKVSREFSLTNFDEKEQQSLQDYGGGSSHLSKDNKNEIQNLSTYVMLSKPILALRFNQMKMQVEAPIVLYQCSNSLETNTVSSLP
;
A
#
# COMPACT_ATOMS: atom_id res chain seq x y z
N MET A 1 -20.65 -0.80 -52.76
CA MET A 1 -21.35 -1.65 -51.77
C MET A 1 -20.64 -1.44 -50.43
N LEU A 2 -21.20 -0.61 -49.54
CA LEU A 2 -20.58 -0.27 -48.24
C LEU A 2 -21.03 -1.31 -47.22
N THR A 3 -20.13 -2.20 -46.81
CA THR A 3 -20.38 -3.14 -45.72
C THR A 3 -20.30 -2.39 -44.40
N ALA A 4 -21.47 -2.20 -43.77
CA ALA A 4 -21.57 -1.67 -42.42
C ALA A 4 -20.95 -2.68 -41.44
N VAL A 5 -19.79 -2.35 -40.91
CA VAL A 5 -19.16 -3.11 -39.81
C VAL A 5 -20.00 -2.86 -38.58
N SER A 6 -20.70 -3.90 -38.12
CA SER A 6 -21.48 -3.86 -36.89
C SER A 6 -20.57 -3.44 -35.73
N SER A 7 -20.79 -2.24 -35.20
CA SER A 7 -20.17 -1.80 -33.95
C SER A 7 -20.78 -2.62 -32.82
N SER A 8 -20.27 -3.83 -32.59
CA SER A 8 -20.60 -4.58 -31.38
C SER A 8 -19.93 -3.86 -30.22
N LYS A 9 -20.64 -2.88 -29.66
CA LYS A 9 -20.29 -2.20 -28.43
C LYS A 9 -20.51 -3.18 -27.28
N PHE A 10 -19.65 -4.19 -27.18
CA PHE A 10 -19.40 -4.85 -25.92
C PHE A 10 -18.88 -3.76 -24.98
N ASN A 11 -19.78 -3.25 -24.15
CA ASN A 11 -19.41 -2.34 -23.07
C ASN A 11 -18.46 -3.16 -22.17
N ARG A 12 -17.14 -2.97 -22.35
CA ARG A 12 -16.11 -3.75 -21.66
C ARG A 12 -16.39 -3.61 -20.16
N TRP A 13 -16.85 -4.68 -19.52
CA TRP A 13 -17.23 -4.64 -18.11
C TRP A 13 -16.03 -4.12 -17.31
N MET A 14 -16.19 -2.92 -16.75
CA MET A 14 -15.13 -2.20 -16.06
C MET A 14 -14.86 -2.68 -14.63
N GLY A 15 -15.42 -3.84 -14.24
CA GLY A 15 -15.35 -4.38 -12.88
C GLY A 15 -16.32 -3.69 -11.91
N PRO A 16 -16.48 -4.23 -10.69
CA PRO A 16 -17.30 -3.62 -9.66
C PRO A 16 -16.76 -2.26 -9.22
N THR A 17 -17.67 -1.37 -8.85
CA THR A 17 -17.33 -0.13 -8.13
C THR A 17 -17.08 -0.48 -6.67
N ILE A 18 -15.96 -0.01 -6.11
CA ILE A 18 -15.67 -0.06 -4.68
C ILE A 18 -15.63 1.36 -4.12
N ARG A 19 -16.04 1.50 -2.87
CA ARG A 19 -15.89 2.73 -2.08
C ARG A 19 -15.05 2.41 -0.85
N MET A 20 -14.07 3.26 -0.59
CA MET A 20 -13.13 3.14 0.51
C MET A 20 -13.10 4.47 1.23
N SER A 21 -13.02 4.47 2.55
CA SER A 21 -12.75 5.69 3.32
C SER A 21 -11.54 5.47 4.20
N LEU A 22 -10.66 6.46 4.29
CA LEU A 22 -9.57 6.48 5.24
C LEU A 22 -9.96 7.42 6.39
N PRO A 23 -10.59 6.93 7.46
CA PRO A 23 -10.64 7.69 8.70
C PRO A 23 -9.24 7.67 9.29
N SER A 24 -8.55 8.81 9.22
CA SER A 24 -7.24 8.99 9.84
C SER A 24 -7.35 10.05 10.93
N PHE A 25 -6.62 9.84 12.02
CA PHE A 25 -6.42 10.83 13.07
C PHE A 25 -4.94 11.16 13.13
N SER A 26 -4.60 12.43 13.34
CA SER A 26 -3.24 12.87 13.63
C SER A 26 -3.24 13.92 14.73
N GLY A 27 -2.06 14.36 15.15
CA GLY A 27 -1.94 15.33 16.25
C GLY A 27 -2.17 14.65 17.60
N GLY A 28 -2.56 15.42 18.62
CA GLY A 28 -2.52 14.94 20.01
C GLY A 28 -1.09 14.65 20.48
N THR A 29 -0.13 15.42 19.96
CA THR A 29 1.31 15.31 20.26
C THR A 29 1.81 16.63 20.86
N GLU A 30 3.01 16.63 21.43
CA GLU A 30 3.62 17.86 21.97
C GLU A 30 3.80 18.97 20.90
N PHE A 31 4.08 18.59 19.65
CA PHE A 31 4.29 19.53 18.54
C PHE A 31 2.99 19.95 17.84
N ASN A 32 1.92 19.15 17.98
CA ASN A 32 0.60 19.46 17.46
C ASN A 32 -0.46 19.00 18.48
N PRO A 33 -0.85 19.90 19.41
CA PRO A 33 -1.72 19.53 20.53
C PRO A 33 -3.16 19.25 20.09
N ASN A 34 -3.57 19.81 18.95
CA ASN A 34 -4.90 19.58 18.41
C ASN A 34 -5.00 18.17 17.83
N LEU A 35 -6.01 17.41 18.25
CA LEU A 35 -6.35 16.16 17.57
C LEU A 35 -7.06 16.52 16.26
N LEU A 36 -6.54 16.04 15.14
CA LEU A 36 -7.07 16.31 13.81
C LEU A 36 -7.74 15.05 13.26
N LYS A 37 -8.97 15.18 12.78
CA LYS A 37 -9.68 14.13 12.04
C LYS A 37 -9.65 14.43 10.55
N TYR A 38 -9.18 13.47 9.77
CA TYR A 38 -9.18 13.53 8.31
C TYR A 38 -10.34 12.72 7.75
N SER A 39 -10.87 13.20 6.63
CA SER A 39 -11.90 12.52 5.87
C SER A 39 -11.42 12.43 4.43
N CYS A 40 -11.17 11.20 3.97
CA CYS A 40 -10.83 10.90 2.58
C CYS A 40 -11.73 9.77 2.10
N GLN A 41 -12.52 10.03 1.08
CA GLN A 41 -13.37 9.05 0.42
C GLN A 41 -12.82 8.77 -0.98
N ILE A 42 -12.63 7.50 -1.30
CA ILE A 42 -12.12 7.04 -2.59
C ILE A 42 -13.18 6.14 -3.21
N GLU A 43 -13.58 6.45 -4.43
CA GLU A 43 -14.44 5.61 -5.26
C GLU A 43 -13.66 5.22 -6.51
N CYS A 44 -13.65 3.94 -6.86
CA CYS A 44 -13.03 3.48 -8.11
C CYS A 44 -13.64 2.16 -8.57
N ARG A 45 -13.33 1.74 -9.79
CA ARG A 45 -13.67 0.40 -10.28
C ARG A 45 -12.45 -0.50 -10.24
N VAL A 46 -12.63 -1.75 -9.84
CA VAL A 46 -11.55 -2.74 -9.74
C VAL A 46 -11.72 -3.83 -10.78
N GLN A 47 -10.70 -4.11 -11.56
CA GLN A 47 -10.71 -5.19 -12.55
C GLN A 47 -9.54 -6.15 -12.33
N PRO A 48 -9.75 -7.47 -12.43
CA PRO A 48 -8.65 -8.40 -12.59
C PRO A 48 -7.98 -8.16 -13.96
N VAL A 49 -6.65 -8.15 -13.96
CA VAL A 49 -5.84 -8.03 -15.17
C VAL A 49 -4.76 -9.10 -15.18
N LYS A 50 -4.21 -9.39 -16.37
CA LYS A 50 -3.05 -10.27 -16.48
C LYS A 50 -1.87 -9.64 -15.73
N PRO A 51 -1.20 -10.37 -14.82
CA PRO A 51 -0.01 -9.84 -14.17
C PRO A 51 1.07 -9.44 -15.16
N LEU A 52 1.77 -8.35 -14.85
CA LEU A 52 2.87 -7.86 -15.67
C LEU A 52 4.11 -8.74 -15.45
N LYS A 53 4.75 -9.18 -16.53
CA LYS A 53 6.03 -9.87 -16.45
C LYS A 53 7.12 -8.82 -16.29
N VAL A 54 7.81 -8.83 -15.16
CA VAL A 54 9.00 -8.00 -14.93
C VAL A 54 10.22 -8.81 -15.36
N SER A 55 11.03 -8.25 -16.26
CA SER A 55 12.35 -8.78 -16.61
C SER A 55 13.43 -7.92 -15.98
N ARG A 56 14.53 -8.54 -15.52
CA ARG A 56 15.70 -7.82 -15.04
C ARG A 56 16.64 -7.58 -16.21
N GLU A 57 17.08 -6.34 -16.40
CA GLU A 57 18.31 -6.05 -17.14
C GLU A 57 19.46 -6.43 -16.22
N PHE A 58 20.12 -7.56 -16.50
CA PHE A 58 21.36 -7.88 -15.81
C PHE A 58 22.44 -7.03 -16.44
N SER A 59 22.94 -6.02 -15.73
CA SER A 59 24.24 -5.45 -16.06
C SER A 59 25.27 -6.55 -15.84
N LEU A 60 25.62 -7.25 -16.93
CA LEU A 60 26.72 -8.19 -16.98
C LEU A 60 28.02 -7.40 -16.81
N THR A 61 28.35 -7.02 -15.58
CA THR A 61 29.76 -6.87 -15.24
C THR A 61 30.29 -8.29 -15.09
N ASN A 62 30.73 -8.86 -16.22
CA ASN A 62 31.56 -10.06 -16.36
C ASN A 62 31.69 -10.91 -15.09
N PHE A 63 30.76 -11.84 -14.89
CA PHE A 63 31.03 -13.02 -14.08
C PHE A 63 30.92 -14.22 -15.00
N ASP A 64 32.04 -14.94 -15.08
CA ASP A 64 32.29 -16.04 -15.99
C ASP A 64 31.16 -17.06 -16.00
N GLU A 65 30.96 -17.61 -17.20
CA GLU A 65 30.05 -18.70 -17.50
C GLU A 65 30.28 -19.89 -16.54
N LYS A 66 29.41 -20.02 -15.54
CA LYS A 66 28.91 -21.29 -14.98
C LYS A 66 28.15 -20.98 -13.69
N GLU A 67 26.83 -20.95 -13.77
CA GLU A 67 25.94 -21.46 -12.72
C GLU A 67 24.49 -21.38 -13.20
N GLN A 68 24.20 -22.22 -14.19
CA GLN A 68 22.88 -22.86 -14.21
C GLN A 68 22.96 -24.01 -13.20
N GLN A 69 21.97 -24.10 -12.32
CA GLN A 69 21.78 -25.13 -11.28
C GLN A 69 22.38 -24.81 -9.92
N SER A 70 21.57 -24.26 -9.01
CA SER A 70 21.11 -25.05 -7.86
C SER A 70 20.11 -24.25 -7.04
N LEU A 71 18.93 -24.84 -6.90
CA LEU A 71 17.96 -24.52 -5.87
C LEU A 71 18.27 -25.54 -4.77
N GLN A 72 19.17 -25.22 -3.83
CA GLN A 72 19.52 -26.12 -2.74
C GLN A 72 19.89 -25.36 -1.46
N ASP A 73 19.17 -25.75 -0.41
CA ASP A 73 19.49 -25.79 1.03
C ASP A 73 19.90 -24.52 1.80
N TYR A 74 19.04 -24.17 2.76
CA TYR A 74 19.35 -23.27 3.86
C TYR A 74 20.17 -24.01 4.92
N GLY A 75 21.47 -23.75 5.00
CA GLY A 75 22.27 -24.19 6.12
C GLY A 75 23.73 -23.73 6.07
N GLY A 76 24.16 -22.98 7.09
CA GLY A 76 25.58 -22.82 7.44
C GLY A 76 26.13 -21.41 7.24
N GLY A 77 26.31 -20.69 8.35
CA GLY A 77 26.82 -19.33 8.37
C GLY A 77 28.34 -19.21 8.26
N SER A 78 28.82 -17.98 8.07
CA SER A 78 29.73 -17.29 9.00
C SER A 78 30.21 -15.96 8.42
N SER A 79 29.97 -14.90 9.20
CA SER A 79 30.82 -13.72 9.44
C SER A 79 31.46 -12.99 8.24
N HIS A 80 30.92 -11.83 7.88
CA HIS A 80 31.71 -10.59 7.80
C HIS A 80 30.78 -9.36 7.75
N LEU A 81 30.53 -8.73 8.89
CA LEU A 81 29.77 -7.48 8.99
C LEU A 81 30.56 -6.33 8.35
N SER A 82 29.91 -5.56 7.46
CA SER A 82 30.01 -4.08 7.32
C SER A 82 30.01 -3.56 5.86
N LYS A 83 29.17 -4.10 4.97
CA LYS A 83 28.73 -3.38 3.74
C LYS A 83 27.38 -3.84 3.16
N ASP A 84 26.72 -4.81 3.79
CA ASP A 84 25.73 -5.68 3.13
C ASP A 84 24.27 -5.23 3.20
N ASN A 85 23.91 -4.29 4.07
CA ASN A 85 22.49 -4.03 4.34
C ASN A 85 21.74 -3.41 3.13
N LYS A 86 22.40 -2.57 2.32
CA LYS A 86 21.80 -2.02 1.09
C LYS A 86 21.67 -3.08 -0.01
N ASN A 87 22.67 -3.96 -0.14
CA ASN A 87 22.67 -5.00 -1.15
C ASN A 87 21.60 -6.05 -0.85
N GLU A 88 21.43 -6.44 0.42
CA GLU A 88 20.40 -7.41 0.82
C GLU A 88 18.98 -6.86 0.65
N ILE A 89 18.70 -5.61 1.03
CA ILE A 89 17.38 -5.00 0.82
C ILE A 89 17.06 -4.85 -0.68
N GLN A 90 18.05 -4.45 -1.49
CA GLN A 90 17.89 -4.40 -2.95
C GLN A 90 17.67 -5.79 -3.54
N ASN A 91 18.37 -6.81 -3.05
CA ASN A 91 18.19 -8.20 -3.47
C ASN A 91 16.80 -8.72 -3.08
N LEU A 92 16.33 -8.47 -1.86
CA LEU A 92 14.98 -8.86 -1.41
C LEU A 92 13.90 -8.20 -2.27
N SER A 93 13.98 -6.89 -2.49
CA SER A 93 13.02 -6.18 -3.35
C SER A 93 13.01 -6.77 -4.77
N THR A 94 14.18 -7.15 -5.29
CA THR A 94 14.30 -7.79 -6.60
C THR A 94 13.67 -9.17 -6.61
N TYR A 95 13.92 -10.02 -5.61
CA TYR A 95 13.30 -11.34 -5.50
C TYR A 95 11.78 -11.26 -5.41
N VAL A 96 11.24 -10.29 -4.66
CA VAL A 96 9.80 -10.05 -4.55
C VAL A 96 9.21 -9.65 -5.90
N MET A 97 9.84 -8.73 -6.64
CA MET A 97 9.38 -8.29 -7.95
C MET A 97 9.46 -9.37 -9.04
N LEU A 98 10.45 -10.27 -8.96
CA LEU A 98 10.64 -11.37 -9.92
C LEU A 98 9.88 -12.65 -9.55
N SER A 99 9.23 -12.69 -8.39
CA SER A 99 8.38 -13.80 -7.98
C SER A 99 7.19 -13.99 -8.93
N LYS A 100 6.53 -15.16 -8.87
CA LYS A 100 5.32 -15.41 -9.66
C LYS A 100 4.16 -14.61 -9.05
N PRO A 101 3.59 -13.62 -9.76
CA PRO A 101 2.48 -12.84 -9.24
C PRO A 101 1.21 -13.71 -9.12
N ILE A 102 0.55 -13.63 -7.97
CA ILE A 102 -0.67 -14.41 -7.67
C ILE A 102 -1.93 -13.75 -8.25
N LEU A 103 -2.00 -12.41 -8.18
CA LEU A 103 -3.13 -11.62 -8.63
C LEU A 103 -2.65 -10.24 -9.08
N ALA A 104 -3.26 -9.69 -10.14
CA ALA A 104 -3.07 -8.31 -10.54
C ALA A 104 -4.43 -7.62 -10.72
N LEU A 105 -4.56 -6.44 -10.12
CA LEU A 105 -5.78 -5.63 -10.14
C LEU A 105 -5.48 -4.28 -10.77
N ARG A 106 -6.40 -3.79 -11.60
CA ARG A 106 -6.41 -2.43 -12.13
C ARG A 106 -7.52 -1.64 -11.44
N PHE A 107 -7.17 -0.47 -10.94
CA PHE A 107 -8.11 0.51 -10.42
C PHE A 107 -8.36 1.57 -11.49
N ASN A 108 -9.61 1.73 -11.92
CA ASN A 108 -10.02 2.66 -12.95
C ASN A 108 -11.01 3.69 -12.39
N GLN A 109 -11.14 4.83 -13.09
CA GLN A 109 -12.14 5.85 -12.77
C GLN A 109 -12.07 6.28 -11.30
N MET A 110 -10.86 6.39 -10.77
CA MET A 110 -10.66 6.77 -9.38
C MET A 110 -11.12 8.21 -9.17
N LYS A 111 -12.02 8.41 -8.21
CA LYS A 111 -12.45 9.69 -7.69
C LYS A 111 -12.07 9.74 -6.23
N MET A 112 -11.42 10.81 -5.83
CA MET A 112 -11.04 11.04 -4.44
C MET A 112 -11.66 12.34 -3.99
N GLN A 113 -12.37 12.29 -2.86
CA GLN A 113 -12.90 13.45 -2.16
C GLN A 113 -12.13 13.57 -0.84
N VAL A 114 -11.47 14.70 -0.66
CA VAL A 114 -10.71 15.02 0.56
C VAL A 114 -11.32 16.28 1.16
N GLU A 115 -11.63 16.22 2.45
CA GLU A 115 -12.10 17.37 3.21
C GLU A 115 -10.95 17.93 4.04
N ALA A 116 -11.03 19.22 4.39
CA ALA A 116 -10.05 19.83 5.29
C ALA A 116 -10.08 19.12 6.66
N PRO A 117 -8.93 18.95 7.33
CA PRO A 117 -8.87 18.31 8.64
C PRO A 117 -9.71 19.07 9.67
N ILE A 118 -10.47 18.35 10.49
CA ILE A 118 -11.31 18.92 11.54
C ILE A 118 -10.56 18.82 12.87
N VAL A 119 -10.43 19.94 13.58
CA VAL A 119 -9.92 19.94 14.95
C VAL A 119 -10.97 19.33 15.88
N LEU A 120 -10.59 18.30 16.61
CA LEU A 120 -11.37 17.69 17.66
C LEU A 120 -10.89 18.21 19.01
N TYR A 121 -11.84 18.69 19.80
CA TYR A 121 -11.62 19.08 21.18
C TYR A 121 -11.91 17.88 22.08
N GLN A 122 -11.00 17.58 23.01
CA GLN A 122 -11.30 16.64 24.08
C GLN A 122 -12.29 17.29 25.03
N CYS A 123 -13.49 16.72 25.13
CA CYS A 123 -14.40 17.06 26.21
C CYS A 123 -13.78 16.53 27.51
N SER A 124 -13.27 17.42 28.35
CA SER A 124 -12.97 17.07 29.73
C SER A 124 -14.30 16.65 30.37
N ASN A 125 -14.46 15.37 30.71
CA ASN A 125 -15.56 14.96 31.57
C ASN A 125 -15.38 15.71 32.90
N SER A 126 -16.17 16.77 33.12
CA SER A 126 -16.31 17.38 34.42
C SER A 126 -17.00 16.37 35.33
N LEU A 127 -16.22 15.57 36.06
CA LEU A 127 -16.69 14.91 37.27
C LEU A 127 -16.60 15.94 38.41
N GLU A 128 -17.49 16.92 38.38
CA GLU A 128 -17.89 17.63 39.59
C GLU A 128 -18.90 16.73 40.33
N THR A 129 -18.46 16.03 41.36
CA THR A 129 -19.35 15.58 42.44
C THR A 129 -18.64 15.61 43.79
N ASN A 130 -18.83 16.76 44.46
CA ASN A 130 -19.18 16.95 45.87
C ASN A 130 -18.33 16.27 46.95
N THR A 131 -17.36 17.01 47.48
CA THR A 131 -16.88 16.87 48.86
C THR A 131 -18.01 17.24 49.83
N VAL A 132 -18.63 16.25 50.47
CA VAL A 132 -19.41 16.47 51.69
C VAL A 132 -18.41 16.64 52.84
N SER A 133 -18.27 17.86 53.33
CA SER A 133 -17.56 18.16 54.57
C SER A 133 -18.40 17.65 55.75
N SER A 134 -17.87 16.68 56.50
CA SER A 134 -18.37 16.36 57.83
C SER A 134 -17.21 16.32 58.81
N LEU A 135 -17.15 17.33 59.68
CA LEU A 135 -16.55 17.30 61.02
C LEU A 135 -17.24 18.41 61.85
N PRO A 136 -17.37 18.31 63.17
CA PRO A 136 -16.95 17.25 64.09
C PRO A 136 -18.08 16.37 64.64
#